data_AF-A0A9N9Q7K1-F1
#
_entry.id   AF-A0A9N9Q7K1-F1
#
_cell.length_a   1.000
_cell.length_b   1.000
_cell.length_c   1.000
_cell.angle_alpha   90.00
_cell.angle_beta   90.00
_cell.angle_gamma   90.00
#
_symmetry.space_group_name_H-M   'P 1'
#
loop_
_entity.id
_entity.type
_entity.pdbx_description
1 polymer ?
#
loop_
_entity_poly.entity_id
_entity_poly.type
_entity_poly.pdbx_seq_one_letter_code
_entity_poly.pdbx_strand_id
1 'polypeptide(L)'
;MESGGYQGTVLTSRDLSPDRGRSRTPTPSPRQRATTTTTMNYNYNENAQGGSNPRQAPPSPSQGLAHTNGMNGGMPGGAAFVGYPTPAGHQSDLNYVMAMVEELSGILRINQQLTASVVDKMGKVREKAKNMDLSNDELIAVVAQEMNEESKNLEKENSELRKALEKSEYNRKENWKLAIHGAEILADIAEKMHRYKEHHEADTLAWHKNYRKQLVDEREENLNLRNQINDMKAAAARANGHLRDMRRYLTDHDELNELKIQVHQYRTERRYWKRMAFPLIPDDDSEWSDDDDLIDPEEKKREAAKKEKEQREAQEGGDEQLA
;
A
#
# COMPACT_ATOMS: atom_id res chain seq x y z
N MET A 1 -7.48 60.93 -41.38
CA MET A 1 -7.00 61.26 -40.03
C MET A 1 -8.11 60.90 -39.06
N GLU A 2 -7.79 59.95 -38.18
CA GLU A 2 -8.38 59.65 -36.86
C GLU A 2 -9.91 59.59 -36.73
N SER A 3 -10.46 58.38 -36.57
CA SER A 3 -10.86 57.77 -35.28
C SER A 3 -12.34 58.07 -35.01
N GLY A 4 -13.25 57.10 -35.03
CA GLY A 4 -13.32 55.96 -34.13
C GLY A 4 -14.48 56.22 -33.15
N GLY A 5 -15.61 55.55 -33.33
CA GLY A 5 -16.80 55.76 -32.52
C GLY A 5 -17.78 54.61 -32.62
N TYR A 6 -17.69 53.70 -31.65
CA TYR A 6 -18.53 52.54 -31.41
C TYR A 6 -20.03 52.89 -31.38
N GLN A 7 -20.86 52.13 -32.10
CA GLN A 7 -22.30 52.05 -31.83
C GLN A 7 -22.59 50.83 -30.95
N GLY A 8 -23.22 51.08 -29.81
CA GLY A 8 -23.69 50.07 -28.86
C GLY A 8 -25.04 49.49 -29.28
N THR A 9 -25.13 48.16 -29.26
CA THR A 9 -26.36 47.39 -29.34
C THR A 9 -26.82 46.97 -27.95
N VAL A 10 -28.12 47.17 -27.69
CA VAL A 10 -28.83 46.89 -26.44
C VAL A 10 -29.57 45.56 -26.58
N LEU A 11 -29.25 44.54 -25.79
CA LEU A 11 -30.06 43.35 -25.42
C LEU A 11 -29.29 42.67 -24.25
N THR A 12 -29.82 42.12 -23.16
CA THR A 12 -31.15 41.91 -22.59
C THR A 12 -30.90 41.50 -21.14
N SER A 13 -31.49 42.20 -20.17
CA SER A 13 -31.48 41.80 -18.75
C SER A 13 -32.67 40.89 -18.49
N ARG A 14 -32.42 39.61 -18.20
CA ARG A 14 -33.36 38.73 -17.52
C ARG A 14 -32.58 37.74 -16.66
N ASP A 15 -33.16 37.54 -15.47
CA ASP A 15 -32.89 36.50 -14.49
C ASP A 15 -31.67 36.71 -13.59
N LEU A 16 -31.95 36.95 -12.31
CA LEU A 16 -31.61 36.05 -11.19
C LEU A 16 -32.00 36.70 -9.85
N SER A 17 -33.18 36.31 -9.34
CA SER A 17 -33.53 36.43 -7.93
C SER A 17 -32.80 35.34 -7.14
N PRO A 18 -32.17 35.62 -5.98
CA PRO A 18 -31.64 34.57 -5.13
C PRO A 18 -32.73 34.02 -4.20
N ASP A 19 -33.06 32.75 -4.41
CA ASP A 19 -33.86 31.91 -3.54
C ASP A 19 -33.14 31.74 -2.18
N ARG A 20 -33.87 32.01 -1.09
CA ARG A 20 -33.37 31.90 0.29
C ARG A 20 -33.39 30.43 0.70
N GLY A 21 -32.31 29.74 0.38
CA GLY A 21 -32.01 28.40 0.89
C GLY A 21 -31.81 28.39 2.41
N ARG A 22 -32.79 27.84 3.11
CA ARG A 22 -32.85 27.56 4.55
C ARG A 22 -31.71 26.61 4.97
N SER A 23 -30.76 27.10 5.76
CA SER A 23 -29.68 26.31 6.35
C SER A 23 -30.23 25.26 7.32
N ARG A 24 -30.14 23.98 6.94
CA ARG A 24 -30.34 22.83 7.85
C ARG A 24 -29.02 22.55 8.57
N THR A 25 -29.01 22.73 9.88
CA THR A 25 -27.95 22.23 10.78
C THR A 25 -28.07 20.70 10.90
N PRO A 26 -27.00 19.92 10.72
CA PRO A 26 -27.01 18.51 11.08
C PRO A 26 -26.78 18.35 12.59
N THR A 27 -27.70 17.67 13.26
CA THR A 27 -27.57 17.21 14.64
C THR A 27 -26.55 16.06 14.74
N PRO A 28 -25.69 16.00 15.77
CA PRO A 28 -24.79 14.87 15.96
C PRO A 28 -25.53 13.69 16.64
N SER A 29 -25.55 12.53 16.00
CA SER A 29 -25.99 11.27 16.63
C SER A 29 -24.86 10.62 17.45
N PRO A 30 -25.19 9.89 18.54
CA PRO A 30 -24.22 9.40 19.51
C PRO A 30 -23.38 8.25 18.94
N ARG A 31 -22.06 8.46 18.97
CA ARG A 31 -21.04 7.50 18.53
C ARG A 31 -20.92 6.38 19.58
N GLN A 32 -21.50 5.21 19.27
CA GLN A 32 -21.23 4.00 20.05
C GLN A 32 -19.74 3.63 19.94
N ARG A 33 -19.16 3.42 21.12
CA ARG A 33 -17.75 3.20 21.37
C ARG A 33 -17.44 1.71 21.10
N ALA A 34 -16.96 1.39 19.90
CA ALA A 34 -16.34 0.09 19.66
C ALA A 34 -14.87 0.16 20.08
N THR A 35 -14.54 -0.49 21.20
CA THR A 35 -13.17 -0.75 21.63
C THR A 35 -12.64 -1.98 20.89
N THR A 36 -11.96 -1.78 19.78
CA THR A 36 -11.04 -2.77 19.22
C THR A 36 -9.62 -2.27 19.45
N THR A 37 -9.03 -2.74 20.54
CA THR A 37 -7.60 -2.61 20.80
C THR A 37 -6.86 -3.52 19.84
N THR A 38 -6.52 -3.00 18.65
CA THR A 38 -5.49 -3.62 17.80
C THR A 38 -4.15 -3.08 18.26
N THR A 39 -3.46 -3.88 19.06
CA THR A 39 -2.07 -3.68 19.45
C THR A 39 -1.20 -3.72 18.20
N MET A 40 -0.90 -2.56 17.60
CA MET A 40 0.11 -2.42 16.55
C MET A 40 1.49 -2.42 17.20
N ASN A 41 2.12 -3.60 17.19
CA ASN A 41 3.48 -3.79 17.65
C ASN A 41 4.46 -3.20 16.63
N TYR A 42 4.94 -1.97 16.86
CA TYR A 42 6.00 -1.36 16.08
C TYR A 42 7.35 -1.92 16.54
N ASN A 43 7.83 -2.96 15.85
CA ASN A 43 9.19 -3.46 16.04
C ASN A 43 10.14 -2.64 15.15
N TYR A 44 10.83 -1.66 15.73
CA TYR A 44 11.97 -1.00 15.11
C TYR A 44 13.15 -1.98 15.11
N ASN A 45 13.36 -2.67 13.99
CA ASN A 45 14.59 -3.42 13.76
C ASN A 45 15.50 -2.59 12.84
N GLU A 46 16.33 -1.78 13.47
CA GLU A 46 17.38 -0.99 12.87
C GLU A 46 18.57 -1.92 12.56
N ASN A 47 18.72 -2.31 11.29
CA ASN A 47 19.95 -2.92 10.79
C ASN A 47 20.36 -2.19 9.51
N ALA A 48 21.04 -1.06 9.68
CA ALA A 48 21.71 -0.35 8.62
C ALA A 48 23.07 -1.00 8.35
N GLN A 49 23.13 -1.92 7.39
CA GLN A 49 24.40 -2.40 6.84
C GLN A 49 24.57 -1.80 5.45
N GLY A 50 25.38 -0.73 5.41
CA GLY A 50 25.80 -0.04 4.19
C GLY A 50 26.66 -0.94 3.30
N GLY A 51 26.41 -0.85 1.99
CA GLY A 51 26.97 -1.75 1.00
C GLY A 51 28.31 -1.34 0.41
N SER A 52 28.87 -2.28 -0.37
CA SER A 52 29.83 -2.02 -1.44
C SER A 52 29.91 -3.26 -2.35
N ASN A 53 29.26 -3.17 -3.51
CA ASN A 53 29.54 -4.04 -4.66
C ASN A 53 30.72 -3.44 -5.45
N PRO A 54 31.54 -4.30 -6.07
CA PRO A 54 31.84 -4.08 -7.47
C PRO A 54 31.46 -5.28 -8.34
N ARG A 55 30.99 -4.94 -9.54
CA ARG A 55 30.59 -5.81 -10.65
C ARG A 55 31.73 -6.72 -11.11
N GLN A 56 31.46 -8.01 -11.31
CA GLN A 56 32.13 -8.82 -12.33
C GLN A 56 31.15 -9.87 -12.90
N ALA A 57 31.14 -9.99 -14.23
CA ALA A 57 30.65 -11.12 -15.01
C ALA A 57 31.37 -11.10 -16.37
N PRO A 58 31.36 -12.20 -17.16
CA PRO A 58 31.81 -13.57 -16.88
C PRO A 58 32.93 -13.97 -17.88
N PRO A 59 33.53 -15.20 -17.87
CA PRO A 59 32.96 -16.28 -18.71
C PRO A 59 33.22 -17.73 -18.24
N SER A 60 32.46 -18.68 -18.80
CA SER A 60 32.63 -20.15 -18.81
C SER A 60 32.15 -20.68 -20.18
N PRO A 61 32.39 -21.93 -20.66
CA PRO A 61 33.39 -22.98 -20.32
C PRO A 61 34.00 -23.77 -21.54
N SER A 62 34.95 -24.68 -21.22
CA SER A 62 35.39 -25.91 -21.95
C SER A 62 36.36 -25.74 -23.15
N GLN A 63 37.37 -26.59 -23.41
CA GLN A 63 37.63 -27.99 -23.03
C GLN A 63 39.11 -28.22 -22.69
N GLY A 64 39.39 -29.11 -21.75
CA GLY A 64 40.73 -29.64 -21.49
C GLY A 64 40.65 -30.77 -20.48
N LEU A 65 40.35 -31.98 -20.95
CA LEU A 65 40.40 -33.16 -20.10
C LEU A 65 41.85 -33.67 -20.00
N ALA A 66 42.16 -34.09 -18.78
CA ALA A 66 43.44 -34.45 -18.23
C ALA A 66 43.97 -35.82 -18.65
N HIS A 67 45.30 -35.98 -18.61
CA HIS A 67 45.99 -37.19 -18.13
C HIS A 67 47.33 -36.74 -17.52
N THR A 68 47.43 -36.52 -16.21
CA THR A 68 47.85 -37.48 -15.15
C THR A 68 49.26 -38.06 -15.31
N ASN A 69 50.13 -37.54 -14.43
CA ASN A 69 51.19 -38.20 -13.66
C ASN A 69 52.46 -38.71 -14.36
N GLY A 70 53.59 -38.14 -13.92
CA GLY A 70 54.91 -38.70 -14.12
C GLY A 70 55.25 -39.80 -13.10
N MET A 71 56.19 -40.66 -13.48
CA MET A 71 57.30 -41.08 -12.61
C MET A 71 58.37 -41.81 -13.44
N ASN A 72 59.58 -41.27 -13.33
CA ASN A 72 60.92 -41.83 -13.47
C ASN A 72 61.09 -43.37 -13.68
N GLY A 73 61.94 -43.74 -14.64
CA GLY A 73 62.52 -45.09 -14.78
C GLY A 73 63.61 -45.09 -15.85
N GLY A 74 64.87 -45.06 -15.42
CA GLY A 74 66.04 -44.78 -16.27
C GLY A 74 66.61 -45.96 -17.08
N MET A 75 67.33 -45.56 -18.15
CA MET A 75 68.56 -46.12 -18.76
C MET A 75 68.60 -47.61 -19.18
N PRO A 76 69.53 -48.03 -20.08
CA PRO A 76 70.24 -47.34 -21.16
C PRO A 76 70.21 -48.14 -22.50
N GLY A 77 70.61 -47.49 -23.61
CA GLY A 77 71.27 -48.22 -24.70
C GLY A 77 70.64 -48.10 -26.09
N GLY A 78 71.45 -47.62 -27.03
CA GLY A 78 71.47 -48.18 -28.38
C GLY A 78 71.04 -47.25 -29.51
N ALA A 79 72.03 -46.89 -30.31
CA ALA A 79 71.93 -46.53 -31.73
C ALA A 79 71.48 -45.10 -32.07
N ALA A 80 72.50 -44.24 -32.09
CA ALA A 80 72.63 -43.17 -33.07
C ALA A 80 72.43 -43.69 -34.50
N PHE A 81 71.53 -43.07 -35.27
CA PHE A 81 71.65 -42.84 -36.72
C PHE A 81 70.81 -41.57 -37.01
N VAL A 82 71.45 -40.41 -36.97
CA VAL A 82 71.92 -39.66 -38.15
C VAL A 82 70.75 -39.25 -39.04
N GLY A 83 70.45 -37.94 -38.96
CA GLY A 83 69.38 -37.30 -39.70
C GLY A 83 69.57 -37.38 -41.21
N TYR A 84 68.47 -37.76 -41.85
CA TYR A 84 68.06 -37.25 -43.17
C TYR A 84 66.53 -37.05 -43.10
N PRO A 85 66.01 -35.90 -43.57
CA PRO A 85 64.56 -35.72 -43.71
C PRO A 85 64.04 -36.75 -44.71
N THR A 86 63.26 -37.72 -44.24
CA THR A 86 62.59 -38.67 -45.12
C THR A 86 61.55 -37.93 -45.97
N PRO A 87 61.42 -38.24 -47.28
CA PRO A 87 60.51 -37.54 -48.19
C PRO A 87 59.06 -37.54 -47.68
N ALA A 88 58.34 -36.45 -47.91
CA ALA A 88 57.04 -36.08 -47.31
C ALA A 88 55.86 -37.07 -47.48
N GLY A 89 56.05 -38.21 -48.15
CA GLY A 89 55.08 -39.32 -48.23
C GLY A 89 55.44 -40.54 -47.37
N HIS A 90 56.70 -40.67 -46.95
CA HIS A 90 57.14 -41.84 -46.18
C HIS A 90 56.64 -41.77 -44.73
N GLN A 91 56.54 -40.56 -44.15
CA GLN A 91 55.93 -40.35 -42.84
C GLN A 91 54.40 -40.58 -42.86
N SER A 92 53.70 -40.21 -43.94
CA SER A 92 52.26 -40.47 -44.06
C SER A 92 51.96 -41.95 -44.27
N ASP A 93 52.78 -42.66 -45.05
CA ASP A 93 52.68 -44.11 -45.23
C ASP A 93 53.02 -44.86 -43.93
N LEU A 94 54.06 -44.43 -43.21
CA LEU A 94 54.42 -45.03 -41.92
C LEU A 94 53.33 -44.77 -40.85
N ASN A 95 52.70 -43.60 -40.86
CA ASN A 95 51.53 -43.31 -40.02
C ASN A 95 50.30 -44.14 -40.44
N TYR A 96 50.07 -44.34 -41.73
CA TYR A 96 48.99 -45.20 -42.24
C TYR A 96 49.21 -46.66 -41.86
N VAL A 97 50.43 -47.17 -42.00
CA VAL A 97 50.83 -48.51 -41.59
C VAL A 97 50.75 -48.65 -40.06
N MET A 98 51.15 -47.65 -39.27
CA MET A 98 50.97 -47.66 -37.82
C MET A 98 49.49 -47.69 -37.43
N ALA A 99 48.64 -46.86 -38.05
CA ALA A 99 47.20 -46.87 -37.79
C ALA A 99 46.55 -48.21 -38.16
N MET A 100 46.95 -48.80 -39.29
CA MET A 100 46.47 -50.13 -39.69
C MET A 100 46.98 -51.23 -38.76
N VAL A 101 48.21 -51.14 -38.24
CA VAL A 101 48.75 -52.08 -37.25
C VAL A 101 48.08 -51.90 -35.89
N GLU A 102 47.76 -50.68 -35.47
CA GLU A 102 46.98 -50.39 -34.26
C GLU A 102 45.56 -50.94 -34.39
N GLU A 103 44.93 -50.78 -35.56
CA GLU A 103 43.62 -51.37 -35.85
C GLU A 103 43.70 -52.90 -35.89
N LEU A 104 44.69 -53.49 -36.55
CA LEU A 104 44.90 -54.93 -36.57
C LEU A 104 45.20 -55.48 -35.18
N SER A 105 45.95 -54.75 -34.36
CA SER A 105 46.24 -55.08 -32.96
C SER A 105 44.98 -55.00 -32.09
N GLY A 106 44.13 -54.00 -32.33
CA GLY A 106 42.80 -53.90 -31.74
C GLY A 106 41.93 -55.09 -32.12
N ILE A 107 41.89 -55.44 -33.41
CA ILE A 107 41.17 -56.62 -33.94
C ILE A 107 41.75 -57.90 -33.36
N LEU A 108 43.08 -58.03 -33.25
CA LEU A 108 43.73 -59.22 -32.71
C LEU A 108 43.42 -59.39 -31.22
N ARG A 109 43.42 -58.29 -30.46
CA ARG A 109 43.02 -58.28 -29.05
C ARG A 109 41.55 -58.68 -28.89
N ILE A 110 40.66 -58.18 -29.76
CA ILE A 110 39.25 -58.60 -29.80
C ILE A 110 39.14 -60.09 -30.15
N ASN A 111 39.90 -60.58 -31.12
CA ASN A 111 39.91 -61.99 -31.52
C ASN A 111 40.47 -62.89 -30.41
N GLN A 112 41.47 -62.43 -29.66
CA GLN A 112 41.99 -63.13 -28.49
C GLN A 112 40.93 -63.18 -27.38
N GLN A 113 40.23 -62.07 -27.11
CA GLN A 113 39.14 -62.04 -26.14
C GLN A 113 37.96 -62.91 -26.55
N LEU A 114 37.57 -62.87 -27.82
CA LEU A 114 36.51 -63.72 -28.37
C LEU A 114 36.89 -65.19 -28.24
N THR A 115 38.11 -65.55 -28.65
CA THR A 115 38.62 -66.92 -28.56
C THR A 115 38.71 -67.38 -27.10
N ALA A 116 39.19 -66.54 -26.18
CA ALA A 116 39.20 -66.83 -24.75
C ALA A 116 37.76 -67.07 -24.21
N SER A 117 36.79 -66.26 -24.63
CA SER A 117 35.39 -66.44 -24.24
C SER A 117 34.77 -67.72 -24.83
N VAL A 118 35.14 -68.10 -26.06
CA VAL A 118 34.70 -69.35 -26.69
C VAL A 118 35.30 -70.55 -25.99
N VAL A 119 36.60 -70.50 -25.66
CA VAL A 119 37.28 -71.56 -24.91
C VAL A 119 36.70 -71.71 -23.50
N ASP A 120 36.40 -70.61 -22.80
CA ASP A 120 35.78 -70.66 -21.47
C ASP A 120 34.35 -71.24 -21.53
N LYS A 121 33.54 -70.82 -22.51
CA LYS A 121 32.21 -71.40 -22.76
C LYS A 121 32.29 -72.87 -23.15
N MET A 122 33.23 -73.25 -24.00
CA MET A 122 33.47 -74.65 -24.39
C MET A 122 33.98 -75.50 -23.22
N GLY A 123 34.78 -74.92 -22.32
CA GLY A 123 35.19 -75.52 -21.06
C GLY A 123 33.99 -75.84 -20.17
N LYS A 124 33.08 -74.88 -20.00
CA LYS A 124 31.81 -75.06 -19.27
C LYS A 124 30.91 -76.13 -19.91
N VAL A 125 30.78 -76.14 -21.25
CA VAL A 125 30.02 -77.17 -21.98
C VAL A 125 30.63 -78.56 -21.78
N ARG A 126 31.96 -78.68 -21.82
CA ARG A 126 32.68 -79.94 -21.61
C ARG A 126 32.59 -80.44 -20.17
N GLU A 127 32.71 -79.54 -19.19
CA GLU A 127 32.54 -79.87 -17.77
C GLU A 127 31.11 -80.35 -17.48
N LYS A 128 30.13 -79.70 -18.11
CA LYS A 128 28.71 -80.05 -17.99
C LYS A 128 28.37 -81.38 -18.68
N ALA A 129 28.96 -81.66 -19.83
CA ALA A 129 28.87 -82.97 -20.50
C ALA A 129 29.45 -84.09 -19.62
N LYS A 130 30.59 -83.82 -18.95
CA LYS A 130 31.24 -84.77 -18.05
C LYS A 130 30.48 -85.00 -16.75
N ASN A 131 29.84 -83.97 -16.20
CA ASN A 131 29.14 -84.06 -14.92
C ASN A 131 27.74 -84.70 -15.02
N MET A 132 27.15 -84.78 -16.22
CA MET A 132 25.80 -85.31 -16.44
C MET A 132 25.73 -86.55 -17.37
N ASP A 133 26.88 -87.08 -17.84
CA ASP A 133 26.97 -88.25 -18.73
C ASP A 133 26.04 -88.17 -19.97
N LEU A 134 25.92 -86.98 -20.57
CA LEU A 134 24.99 -86.70 -21.67
C LEU A 134 25.58 -87.09 -23.04
N SER A 135 24.73 -87.63 -23.93
CA SER A 135 25.06 -87.81 -25.34
C SER A 135 25.22 -86.46 -26.06
N ASN A 136 25.96 -86.42 -27.18
CA ASN A 136 26.23 -85.21 -27.96
C ASN A 136 24.92 -84.48 -28.36
N ASP A 137 23.87 -85.22 -28.73
CA ASP A 137 22.57 -84.65 -29.11
C ASP A 137 21.78 -84.10 -27.91
N GLU A 138 21.89 -84.76 -26.75
CA GLU A 138 21.24 -84.30 -25.51
C GLU A 138 21.95 -83.07 -24.93
N LEU A 139 23.27 -82.99 -25.05
CA LEU A 139 24.06 -81.82 -24.68
C LEU A 139 23.66 -80.58 -25.49
N ILE A 140 23.49 -80.73 -26.81
CA ILE A 140 23.04 -79.66 -27.70
C ILE A 140 21.62 -79.20 -27.31
N ALA A 141 20.73 -80.14 -26.96
CA ALA A 141 19.37 -79.81 -26.52
C ALA A 141 19.35 -79.05 -25.17
N VAL A 142 20.17 -79.46 -24.20
CA VAL A 142 20.26 -78.79 -22.89
C VAL A 142 20.86 -77.39 -23.02
N VAL A 143 21.91 -77.21 -23.83
CA VAL A 143 22.50 -75.90 -24.10
C VAL A 143 21.51 -75.00 -24.85
N ALA A 144 20.77 -75.54 -25.82
CA ALA A 144 19.74 -74.79 -26.52
C ALA A 144 18.58 -74.38 -25.59
N GLN A 145 18.20 -75.21 -24.62
CA GLN A 145 17.22 -74.87 -23.59
C GLN A 145 17.72 -73.77 -22.67
N GLU A 146 18.97 -73.85 -22.17
CA GLU A 146 19.57 -72.79 -21.35
C GLU A 146 19.66 -71.46 -22.09
N MET A 147 20.13 -71.47 -23.34
CA MET A 147 20.18 -70.25 -24.16
C MET A 147 18.78 -69.66 -24.39
N ASN A 148 17.76 -70.50 -24.55
CA ASN A 148 16.38 -70.07 -24.71
C ASN A 148 15.79 -69.52 -23.39
N GLU A 149 16.14 -70.10 -22.24
CA GLU A 149 15.75 -69.61 -20.92
C GLU A 149 16.45 -68.29 -20.57
N GLU A 150 17.76 -68.18 -20.85
CA GLU A 150 18.53 -66.95 -20.70
C GLU A 150 17.98 -65.85 -21.61
N SER A 151 17.64 -66.17 -22.87
CA SER A 151 17.01 -65.21 -23.79
C SER A 151 15.67 -64.70 -23.28
N LYS A 152 14.80 -65.59 -22.76
CA LYS A 152 13.52 -65.19 -22.16
C LYS A 152 13.70 -64.36 -20.90
N ASN A 153 14.71 -64.66 -20.09
CA ASN A 153 15.02 -63.89 -18.89
C ASN A 153 15.51 -62.48 -19.26
N LEU A 154 16.40 -62.37 -20.25
CA LEU A 154 16.86 -61.09 -20.80
C LEU A 154 15.71 -60.28 -21.39
N GLU A 155 14.79 -60.89 -22.12
CA GLU A 155 13.60 -60.22 -22.64
C GLU A 155 12.68 -59.68 -21.53
N LYS A 156 12.51 -60.47 -20.46
CA LYS A 156 11.74 -60.07 -19.28
C LYS A 156 12.40 -58.89 -18.57
N GLU A 157 13.70 -58.97 -18.31
CA GLU A 157 14.47 -57.87 -17.71
C GLU A 157 14.41 -56.61 -18.59
N ASN A 158 14.54 -56.74 -19.91
CA ASN A 158 14.44 -55.61 -20.83
C ASN A 158 13.04 -54.97 -20.79
N SER A 159 11.98 -55.79 -20.70
CA SER A 159 10.60 -55.32 -20.53
C SER A 159 10.41 -54.58 -19.20
N GLU A 160 10.96 -55.10 -18.11
CA GLU A 160 10.91 -54.47 -16.78
C GLU A 160 11.69 -53.16 -16.75
N LEU A 161 12.89 -53.12 -17.33
CA LEU A 161 13.71 -51.92 -17.45
C LEU A 161 13.01 -50.84 -18.29
N ARG A 162 12.35 -51.22 -19.40
CA ARG A 162 11.55 -50.29 -20.22
C ARG A 162 10.37 -49.71 -19.44
N LYS A 163 9.63 -50.54 -18.69
CA LYS A 163 8.53 -50.08 -17.83
C LYS A 163 9.03 -49.17 -16.72
N ALA A 164 10.16 -49.50 -16.10
CA ALA A 164 10.78 -48.68 -15.07
C ALA A 164 11.23 -47.32 -15.63
N LEU A 165 11.80 -47.32 -16.84
CA LEU A 165 12.19 -46.10 -17.55
C LEU A 165 10.98 -45.23 -17.89
N GLU A 166 9.90 -45.81 -18.41
CA GLU A 166 8.66 -45.09 -18.69
C GLU A 166 8.04 -44.49 -17.41
N LYS A 167 7.99 -45.26 -16.33
CA LYS A 167 7.50 -44.78 -15.02
C LYS A 167 8.38 -43.66 -14.46
N SER A 168 9.70 -43.79 -14.59
CA SER A 168 10.64 -42.76 -14.16
C SER A 168 10.47 -41.48 -14.96
N GLU A 169 10.34 -41.58 -16.28
CA GLU A 169 10.07 -40.46 -17.17
C GLU A 169 8.72 -39.78 -16.86
N TYR A 170 7.68 -40.56 -16.57
CA TYR A 170 6.39 -40.03 -16.14
C TYR A 170 6.50 -39.28 -14.82
N ASN A 171 7.12 -39.87 -13.80
CA ASN A 171 7.34 -39.24 -12.50
C ASN A 171 8.18 -37.96 -12.62
N ARG A 172 9.20 -37.96 -13.48
CA ARG A 172 10.03 -36.78 -13.78
C ARG A 172 9.19 -35.64 -14.35
N LYS A 173 8.28 -35.94 -15.28
CA LYS A 173 7.37 -34.94 -15.88
C LYS A 173 6.36 -34.41 -14.87
N GLU A 174 5.76 -35.26 -14.05
CA GLU A 174 4.80 -34.81 -13.02
C GLU A 174 5.48 -33.97 -11.92
N ASN A 175 6.67 -34.37 -11.47
CA ASN A 175 7.45 -33.59 -10.50
C ASN A 175 7.86 -32.22 -11.08
N TRP A 176 8.22 -32.17 -12.36
CA TRP A 176 8.49 -30.90 -13.06
C TRP A 176 7.27 -29.98 -13.13
N LYS A 177 6.07 -30.53 -13.42
CA LYS A 177 4.83 -29.74 -13.40
C LYS A 177 4.55 -29.17 -12.00
N LEU A 178 4.74 -29.98 -10.96
CA LEU A 178 4.56 -29.52 -9.59
C LEU A 178 5.55 -28.40 -9.23
N ALA A 179 6.81 -28.51 -9.67
CA ALA A 179 7.81 -27.47 -9.48
C ALA A 179 7.43 -26.16 -10.19
N ILE A 180 6.91 -26.25 -11.43
CA ILE A 180 6.39 -25.08 -12.16
C ILE A 180 5.24 -24.43 -11.40
N HIS A 181 4.23 -25.20 -11.00
CA HIS A 181 3.10 -24.65 -10.25
C HIS A 181 3.52 -24.03 -8.91
N GLY A 182 4.48 -24.66 -8.21
CA GLY A 182 5.06 -24.08 -7.01
C GLY A 182 5.73 -22.72 -7.29
N ALA A 183 6.49 -22.61 -8.38
CA ALA A 183 7.12 -21.36 -8.78
C ALA A 183 6.09 -20.28 -9.18
N GLU A 184 5.02 -20.65 -9.90
CA GLU A 184 3.92 -19.75 -10.27
C GLU A 184 3.21 -19.19 -9.04
N ILE A 185 2.88 -20.04 -8.07
CA ILE A 185 2.24 -19.62 -6.81
C ILE A 185 3.15 -18.67 -6.04
N LEU A 186 4.45 -19.00 -5.94
CA LEU A 186 5.40 -18.13 -5.25
C LEU A 186 5.56 -16.78 -5.94
N ALA A 187 5.55 -16.74 -7.28
CA ALA A 187 5.57 -15.51 -8.05
C ALA A 187 4.31 -14.65 -7.79
N ASP A 188 3.13 -15.25 -7.79
CA ASP A 188 1.86 -14.56 -7.52
C ASP A 188 1.79 -14.02 -6.08
N ILE A 189 2.27 -14.80 -5.10
CA ILE A 189 2.38 -14.34 -3.70
C ILE A 189 3.36 -13.16 -3.60
N ALA A 190 4.52 -13.23 -4.26
CA ALA A 190 5.48 -12.14 -4.26
C ALA A 190 4.89 -10.87 -4.87
N GLU A 191 4.19 -10.98 -6.01
CA GLU A 191 3.54 -9.84 -6.65
C GLU A 191 2.44 -9.24 -5.75
N LYS A 192 1.58 -10.07 -5.17
CA LYS A 192 0.55 -9.62 -4.22
C LYS A 192 1.14 -8.94 -2.99
N MET A 193 2.26 -9.45 -2.46
CA MET A 193 2.96 -8.84 -1.33
C MET A 193 3.49 -7.45 -1.69
N HIS A 194 4.11 -7.30 -2.86
CA HIS A 194 4.59 -6.01 -3.34
C HIS A 194 3.45 -5.00 -3.52
N ARG A 195 2.35 -5.41 -4.17
CA ARG A 195 1.15 -4.57 -4.34
C ARG A 195 0.52 -4.19 -3.00
N TYR A 196 0.44 -5.13 -2.06
CA TYR A 196 -0.08 -4.87 -0.72
C TYR A 196 0.77 -3.84 0.03
N LYS A 197 2.09 -3.99 -0.02
CA LYS A 197 3.02 -3.05 0.63
C LYS A 197 2.87 -1.64 0.05
N GLU A 198 2.87 -1.50 -1.27
CA GLU A 198 2.69 -0.21 -1.95
C GLU A 198 1.36 0.44 -1.56
N HIS A 199 0.27 -0.34 -1.58
CA HIS A 199 -1.05 0.16 -1.19
C HIS A 199 -1.09 0.59 0.28
N HIS A 200 -0.49 -0.19 1.17
CA HIS A 200 -0.42 0.13 2.59
C HIS A 200 0.38 1.42 2.88
N GLU A 201 1.52 1.60 2.21
CA GLU A 201 2.31 2.83 2.30
C GLU A 201 1.53 4.03 1.74
N ALA A 202 0.82 3.86 0.62
CA ALA A 202 -0.03 4.90 0.05
C ALA A 202 -1.16 5.33 1.00
N ASP A 203 -1.85 4.37 1.61
CA ASP A 203 -2.97 4.61 2.53
C ASP A 203 -2.49 5.29 3.82
N THR A 204 -1.38 4.85 4.39
CA THR A 204 -0.81 5.48 5.60
C THR A 204 -0.37 6.92 5.30
N LEU A 205 0.28 7.16 4.16
CA LEU A 205 0.63 8.51 3.72
C LEU A 205 -0.61 9.38 3.47
N ALA A 206 -1.66 8.83 2.85
CA ALA A 206 -2.93 9.52 2.63
C ALA A 206 -3.59 9.91 3.97
N TRP A 207 -3.58 9.00 4.95
CA TRP A 207 -4.09 9.28 6.29
C TRP A 207 -3.31 10.41 6.97
N HIS A 208 -1.98 10.35 6.94
CA HIS A 208 -1.13 11.41 7.51
C HIS A 208 -1.33 12.75 6.80
N LYS A 209 -1.50 12.77 5.47
CA LYS A 209 -1.80 13.99 4.71
C LYS A 209 -3.16 14.57 5.09
N ASN A 210 -4.19 13.74 5.19
CA ASN A 210 -5.53 14.16 5.59
C ASN A 210 -5.53 14.74 7.01
N TYR A 211 -4.90 14.06 7.96
CA TYR A 211 -4.79 14.55 9.35
C TYR A 211 -4.04 15.87 9.44
N ARG A 212 -2.93 16.04 8.69
CA ARG A 212 -2.23 17.33 8.61
C ARG A 212 -3.10 18.43 8.02
N LYS A 213 -3.90 18.11 7.00
CA LYS A 213 -4.85 19.06 6.41
C LYS A 213 -5.90 19.50 7.44
N GLN A 214 -6.53 18.57 8.14
CA GLN A 214 -7.48 18.90 9.22
C GLN A 214 -6.86 19.83 10.26
N LEU A 215 -5.63 19.56 10.71
CA LEU A 215 -4.95 20.46 11.65
C LEU A 215 -4.68 21.87 11.10
N VAL A 216 -4.48 22.00 9.79
CA VAL A 216 -4.31 23.32 9.14
C VAL A 216 -5.66 24.03 9.04
N ASP A 217 -6.70 23.33 8.59
CA ASP A 217 -8.06 23.87 8.46
C ASP A 217 -8.58 24.38 9.82
N GLU A 218 -8.38 23.63 10.91
CA GLU A 218 -8.76 24.05 12.27
C GLU A 218 -7.96 25.27 12.77
N ARG A 219 -6.68 25.38 12.41
CA ARG A 219 -5.86 26.56 12.76
C ARG A 219 -6.31 27.79 11.98
N GLU A 220 -6.66 27.62 10.72
CA GLU A 220 -7.21 28.68 9.87
C GLU A 220 -8.57 29.15 10.40
N GLU A 221 -9.46 28.23 10.77
CA GLU A 221 -10.75 28.57 11.39
C GLU A 221 -10.55 29.30 12.72
N ASN A 222 -9.63 28.84 13.58
CA ASN A 222 -9.35 29.51 14.84
C ASN A 222 -8.82 30.94 14.63
N LEU A 223 -7.95 31.14 13.62
CA LEU A 223 -7.46 32.46 13.23
C LEU A 223 -8.59 33.34 12.71
N ASN A 224 -9.47 32.80 11.86
CA ASN A 224 -10.62 33.51 11.32
C ASN A 224 -11.58 33.97 12.44
N LEU A 225 -11.90 33.10 13.39
CA LEU A 225 -12.74 33.44 14.54
C LEU A 225 -12.11 34.54 15.41
N ARG A 226 -10.79 34.50 15.62
CA ARG A 226 -10.07 35.56 16.35
C ARG A 226 -10.13 36.88 15.60
N ASN A 227 -9.96 36.86 14.28
CA ASN A 227 -10.06 38.05 13.44
C ASN A 227 -11.47 38.64 13.50
N GLN A 228 -12.52 37.82 13.39
CA GLN A 228 -13.91 38.25 13.53
C GLN A 228 -14.19 38.88 14.90
N ILE A 229 -13.70 38.26 15.99
CA ILE A 229 -13.84 38.84 17.34
C ILE A 229 -13.12 40.18 17.44
N ASN A 230 -11.93 40.29 16.88
CA ASN A 230 -11.17 41.54 16.88
C ASN A 230 -11.88 42.63 16.06
N ASP A 231 -12.45 42.28 14.91
CA ASP A 231 -13.22 43.20 14.08
C ASP A 231 -14.49 43.67 14.79
N MET A 232 -15.21 42.75 15.45
CA MET A 232 -16.37 43.08 16.28
C MET A 232 -15.99 43.98 17.46
N LYS A 233 -14.89 43.69 18.16
CA LYS A 233 -14.39 44.53 19.25
C LYS A 233 -13.98 45.92 18.75
N ALA A 234 -13.33 46.00 17.60
CA ALA A 234 -12.97 47.27 16.98
C ALA A 234 -14.22 48.06 16.55
N ALA A 235 -15.22 47.39 15.97
CA ALA A 235 -16.50 48.01 15.63
C ALA A 235 -17.25 48.52 16.87
N ALA A 236 -17.30 47.72 17.94
CA ALA A 236 -17.90 48.12 19.21
C ALA A 236 -17.13 49.28 19.88
N ALA A 237 -15.79 49.30 19.79
CA ALA A 237 -14.98 50.41 20.27
C ALA A 237 -15.26 51.70 19.50
N ARG A 238 -15.38 51.63 18.16
CA ARG A 238 -15.79 52.77 17.32
C ARG A 238 -17.18 53.28 17.68
N ALA A 239 -18.16 52.38 17.83
CA ALA A 239 -19.52 52.73 18.23
C ALA A 239 -19.55 53.41 19.62
N ASN A 240 -18.81 52.87 20.60
CA ASN A 240 -18.66 53.49 21.91
C ASN A 240 -17.98 54.87 21.84
N GLY A 241 -17.00 55.03 20.94
CA GLY A 241 -16.41 56.33 20.62
C GLY A 241 -17.47 57.32 20.15
N HIS A 242 -18.27 56.94 19.15
CA HIS A 242 -19.36 57.78 18.64
C HIS A 242 -20.40 58.15 19.72
N LEU A 243 -20.76 57.24 20.62
CA LEU A 243 -21.67 57.55 21.74
C LEU A 243 -21.07 58.56 22.72
N ARG A 244 -19.77 58.44 23.02
CA ARG A 244 -19.05 59.40 23.87
C ARG A 244 -18.96 60.76 23.19
N ASP A 245 -18.68 60.79 21.89
CA ASP A 245 -18.63 62.02 21.10
C ASP A 245 -19.99 62.70 21.04
N MET A 246 -21.08 61.94 20.85
CA MET A 246 -22.45 62.48 20.93
C MET A 246 -22.78 63.02 22.32
N ARG A 247 -22.39 62.32 23.39
CA ARG A 247 -22.59 62.80 24.76
C ARG A 247 -21.83 64.09 25.03
N ARG A 248 -20.58 64.17 24.58
CA ARG A 248 -19.76 65.40 24.64
C ARG A 248 -20.44 66.51 23.87
N TYR A 249 -20.81 66.29 22.61
CA TYR A 249 -21.55 67.25 21.79
C TYR A 249 -22.80 67.79 22.51
N LEU A 250 -23.65 66.91 23.06
CA LEU A 250 -24.86 67.33 23.80
C LEU A 250 -24.60 68.08 25.11
N THR A 251 -23.42 67.92 25.71
CA THR A 251 -23.05 68.57 26.99
C THR A 251 -22.30 69.88 26.75
N ASP A 252 -21.40 69.88 25.77
CA ASP A 252 -20.54 71.01 25.40
C ASP A 252 -21.32 72.05 24.56
N HIS A 253 -22.45 71.66 23.95
CA HIS A 253 -23.38 72.62 23.35
C HIS A 253 -24.28 73.25 24.42
N ASP A 254 -23.83 74.40 24.92
CA ASP A 254 -24.52 75.20 25.93
C ASP A 254 -25.99 75.47 25.56
N GLU A 255 -26.29 75.80 24.30
CA GLU A 255 -27.66 76.06 23.83
C GLU A 255 -28.61 74.85 24.02
N LEU A 256 -28.13 73.64 23.73
CA LEU A 256 -28.92 72.41 23.90
C LEU A 256 -29.08 72.05 25.38
N ASN A 257 -28.05 72.31 26.18
CA ASN A 257 -28.09 72.08 27.62
C ASN A 257 -29.05 73.06 28.31
N GLU A 258 -28.99 74.34 27.95
CA GLU A 258 -29.90 75.37 28.44
C GLU A 258 -31.35 75.04 28.07
N LEU A 259 -31.61 74.63 26.82
CA LEU A 259 -32.95 74.24 26.39
C LEU A 259 -33.49 73.04 27.17
N LYS A 260 -32.65 72.04 27.49
CA LYS A 260 -33.04 70.91 28.36
C LYS A 260 -33.42 71.37 29.77
N ILE A 261 -32.64 72.28 30.36
CA ILE A 261 -32.91 72.85 31.68
C ILE A 261 -34.24 73.62 31.66
N GLN A 262 -34.46 74.47 30.64
CA GLN A 262 -35.70 75.23 30.48
C GLN A 262 -36.92 74.31 30.31
N VAL A 263 -36.83 73.26 29.48
CA VAL A 263 -37.91 72.27 29.32
C VAL A 263 -38.22 71.60 30.66
N HIS A 264 -37.20 71.18 31.41
CA HIS A 264 -37.41 70.59 32.73
C HIS A 264 -38.08 71.57 33.70
N GLN A 265 -37.63 72.83 33.73
CA GLN A 265 -38.24 73.90 34.53
C GLN A 265 -39.71 74.08 34.18
N TYR A 266 -40.05 74.28 32.90
CA TYR A 266 -41.45 74.43 32.46
C TYR A 266 -42.31 73.22 32.82
N ARG A 267 -41.77 72.00 32.77
CA ARG A 267 -42.50 70.79 33.21
C ARG A 267 -42.75 70.79 34.72
N THR A 268 -41.77 71.21 35.52
CA THR A 268 -41.95 71.35 36.98
C THR A 268 -42.94 72.45 37.33
N GLU A 269 -42.87 73.60 36.67
CA GLU A 269 -43.81 74.70 36.83
C GLU A 269 -45.22 74.28 36.44
N ARG A 270 -45.38 73.60 35.29
CA ARG A 270 -46.66 73.03 34.88
C ARG A 270 -47.24 72.10 35.96
N ARG A 271 -46.42 71.22 36.54
CA ARG A 271 -46.85 70.33 37.63
C ARG A 271 -47.25 71.14 38.87
N TYR A 272 -46.44 72.11 39.25
CA TYR A 272 -46.70 72.99 40.39
C TYR A 272 -48.04 73.73 40.22
N TRP A 273 -48.26 74.39 39.08
CA TRP A 273 -49.51 75.09 38.79
C TRP A 273 -50.70 74.14 38.71
N LYS A 274 -50.53 72.93 38.16
CA LYS A 274 -51.60 71.93 38.09
C LYS A 274 -52.00 71.41 39.48
N ARG A 275 -51.04 71.24 40.40
CA ARG A 275 -51.33 70.91 41.82
C ARG A 275 -52.05 72.05 42.54
N MET A 276 -51.62 73.29 42.31
CA MET A 276 -52.29 74.47 42.86
C MET A 276 -53.73 74.61 42.34
N ALA A 277 -53.99 74.19 41.10
CA ALA A 277 -55.32 74.25 40.49
C ALA A 277 -56.24 73.09 40.91
N PHE A 278 -55.71 71.90 41.26
CA PHE A 278 -56.49 70.70 41.58
C PHE A 278 -56.02 69.98 42.86
N PRO A 279 -56.29 70.55 44.05
CA PRO A 279 -55.78 70.05 45.34
C PRO A 279 -56.48 68.80 45.90
N LEU A 280 -57.61 68.37 45.33
CA LEU A 280 -58.40 67.22 45.81
C LEU A 280 -58.03 65.90 45.12
N ILE A 281 -57.09 65.94 44.19
CA ILE A 281 -56.67 64.81 43.39
C ILE A 281 -55.44 64.16 44.08
N PRO A 282 -55.47 62.85 44.42
CA PRO A 282 -54.38 62.16 45.12
C PRO A 282 -53.05 62.19 44.35
N ASP A 283 -51.89 62.20 45.01
CA ASP A 283 -50.58 62.29 44.31
C ASP A 283 -50.17 61.04 43.50
N ASP A 284 -50.95 59.95 43.55
CA ASP A 284 -50.64 58.63 42.99
C ASP A 284 -51.52 58.29 41.78
N ASP A 285 -51.43 59.09 40.73
CA ASP A 285 -52.06 58.76 39.44
C ASP A 285 -50.99 58.59 38.40
N SER A 286 -51.19 57.57 37.56
CA SER A 286 -50.20 57.10 36.59
C SER A 286 -49.82 58.17 35.57
N GLU A 287 -50.61 59.24 35.45
CA GLU A 287 -50.38 60.38 34.56
C GLU A 287 -49.47 61.47 35.16
N TRP A 288 -49.00 61.31 36.41
CA TRP A 288 -48.22 62.31 37.16
C TRP A 288 -46.79 61.91 37.51
N SER A 289 -46.37 60.67 37.26
CA SER A 289 -45.00 60.23 37.51
C SER A 289 -44.05 60.67 36.39
N ASP A 290 -42.78 60.86 36.75
CA ASP A 290 -41.68 61.17 35.83
C ASP A 290 -41.35 59.98 34.88
N ASP A 291 -42.01 58.84 35.08
CA ASP A 291 -41.70 57.55 34.43
C ASP A 291 -42.37 57.34 33.06
N ASP A 292 -43.39 58.14 32.70
CA ASP A 292 -44.17 57.91 31.48
C ASP A 292 -43.49 58.43 30.19
N ASP A 293 -42.31 59.07 30.28
CA ASP A 293 -41.50 59.42 29.10
C ASP A 293 -40.38 58.42 28.80
N LEU A 294 -40.05 57.50 29.72
CA LEU A 294 -38.88 56.62 29.60
C LEU A 294 -39.20 55.18 29.20
N ILE A 295 -40.45 54.73 29.38
CA ILE A 295 -40.89 53.38 29.04
C ILE A 295 -41.92 53.46 27.92
N ASP A 296 -41.60 52.85 26.78
CA ASP A 296 -42.53 52.69 25.66
C ASP A 296 -43.83 52.02 26.17
N PRO A 297 -45.03 52.55 25.89
CA PRO A 297 -46.29 51.94 26.34
C PRO A 297 -46.44 50.46 25.93
N GLU A 298 -45.76 50.01 24.88
CA GLU A 298 -45.71 48.60 24.50
C GLU A 298 -44.81 47.75 25.41
N GLU A 299 -43.69 48.30 25.88
CA GLU A 299 -42.77 47.61 26.78
C GLU A 299 -43.39 47.42 28.18
N LYS A 300 -44.13 48.42 28.67
CA LYS A 300 -44.89 48.35 29.93
C LYS A 300 -45.93 47.22 29.90
N LYS A 301 -46.61 47.02 28.77
CA LYS A 301 -47.55 45.89 28.58
C LYS A 301 -46.85 44.55 28.56
N ARG A 302 -45.68 44.45 27.91
CA ARG A 302 -44.87 43.22 27.88
C ARG A 302 -44.40 42.82 29.28
N GLU A 303 -43.97 43.78 30.09
CA GLU A 303 -43.55 43.54 31.47
C GLU A 303 -44.71 43.13 32.38
N ALA A 304 -45.88 43.78 32.24
CA ALA A 304 -47.08 43.40 32.97
C ALA A 304 -47.50 41.97 32.64
N ALA A 305 -47.52 41.59 31.36
CA ALA A 305 -47.83 40.23 30.92
C ALA A 305 -46.80 39.19 31.43
N LYS A 306 -45.52 39.57 31.50
CA LYS A 306 -44.46 38.70 32.05
C LYS A 306 -44.65 38.47 33.55
N LYS A 307 -44.98 39.52 34.31
CA LYS A 307 -45.28 39.42 35.74
C LYS A 307 -46.53 38.57 36.01
N GLU A 308 -47.57 38.72 35.21
CA GLU A 308 -48.80 37.91 35.30
C GLU A 308 -48.50 36.43 35.03
N LYS A 309 -47.68 36.14 34.02
CA LYS A 309 -47.26 34.77 33.70
C LYS A 309 -46.41 34.14 34.82
N GLU A 310 -45.48 34.91 35.39
CA GLU A 310 -44.64 34.47 36.51
C GLU A 310 -45.46 34.20 37.78
N GLN A 311 -46.49 35.02 38.06
CA GLN A 311 -47.44 34.77 39.15
C GLN A 311 -48.27 33.50 38.93
N ARG A 312 -48.68 33.25 37.68
CA ARG A 312 -49.43 32.03 37.32
C ARG A 312 -48.57 30.77 37.41
N GLU A 313 -47.33 30.83 36.93
CA GLU A 313 -46.36 29.73 37.05
C GLU A 313 -46.00 29.45 38.53
N ALA A 314 -45.94 30.50 39.38
CA ALA A 314 -45.73 30.35 40.82
C ALA A 314 -46.94 29.72 41.56
N GLN A 315 -48.17 29.95 41.07
CA GLN A 315 -49.37 29.28 41.59
C GLN A 315 -49.43 27.82 41.15
N GLU A 316 -49.15 27.53 39.87
CA GLU A 316 -49.17 26.16 39.33
C GLU A 316 -48.04 25.28 39.92
N GLY A 317 -46.87 25.84 40.22
CA GLY A 317 -45.76 25.13 40.88
C GLY A 317 -45.95 24.89 42.39
N GLY A 318 -46.91 25.56 43.03
CA GLY A 318 -47.28 25.33 44.43
C GLY A 318 -48.19 24.12 44.63
N ASP A 319 -49.02 23.80 43.62
CA ASP A 319 -49.99 22.70 43.70
C ASP A 319 -49.36 21.32 43.44
N GLU A 320 -48.19 21.23 42.80
CA GLU A 320 -47.45 19.96 42.57
C GLU A 320 -46.70 19.42 43.81
N GLN A 321 -46.59 20.18 44.92
CA GLN A 321 -45.92 19.72 46.15
C GLN A 321 -46.88 19.14 47.21
N LEU A 322 -48.19 19.12 46.95
CA LEU A 322 -49.22 18.62 47.87
C LEU A 322 -50.04 17.42 47.35
N ALA A 323 -49.61 16.79 46.25
CA ALA A 323 -50.18 15.54 45.74
C ALA A 323 -49.26 14.33 45.97
#